data_AF-W2VBE6-F1
#
_entry.id   AF-W2VBE6-F1
#
_cell.length_a   1.000
_cell.length_b   1.000
_cell.length_c   1.000
_cell.angle_alpha   90.00
_cell.angle_beta   90.00
_cell.angle_gamma   90.00
#
_symmetry.space_group_name_H-M   'P 1'
#
loop_
_entity.id
_entity.type
_entity.pdbx_description
1 polymer ?
#
loop_
_entity_poly.entity_id
_entity_poly.type
_entity_poly.pdbx_seq_one_letter_code
_entity_poly.pdbx_strand_id
1 'polypeptide(L)'
;MNDNKNIQRQEEQAKEVINEIKKEYTKTADFLEDNTDTQLKIAGELKEELKNNDFDVNIEELKALKDEITGLKAEIKRLNEIDNISLSSLIAKDIRAVGKSLINLQEKAVGSIKNLYDSMKHQLTYNLTKAQEKFVEMKIGIVKGLVNSMQSFIKEQQKKLNNCLEKLDTLSKEIQKDEEKLNKGNKEEISQPDNENKDIKSSEKTAVRNGGERQGTNIQKSNEKKPKSMERKPSVLKTLKENQQKIRQEENVKGEKTVKKDKGMEI
;
A
#
# COMPACT_ATOMS: atom_id res chain seq x y z
N MET A 1 -2.01 -28.22 83.87
CA MET A 1 -1.44 -26.86 83.67
C MET A 1 -0.65 -26.72 82.37
N ASN A 2 -0.07 -27.78 81.80
CA ASN A 2 0.76 -27.66 80.58
C ASN A 2 -0.07 -27.34 79.32
N ASP A 3 -1.26 -27.94 79.21
CA ASP A 3 -2.12 -27.88 78.01
C ASP A 3 -2.64 -26.46 77.72
N ASN A 4 -2.93 -25.69 78.78
CA ASN A 4 -3.46 -24.33 78.67
C ASN A 4 -2.45 -23.35 78.03
N LYS A 5 -1.14 -23.53 78.29
CA LYS A 5 -0.08 -22.76 77.62
C LYS A 5 0.04 -23.10 76.14
N ASN A 6 -0.22 -24.35 75.77
CA ASN A 6 -0.13 -24.81 74.39
C ASN A 6 -1.30 -24.24 73.55
N ILE A 7 -2.50 -24.17 74.13
CA ILE A 7 -3.68 -23.54 73.52
C ILE A 7 -3.47 -22.04 73.30
N GLN A 8 -3.00 -21.30 74.33
CA GLN A 8 -2.72 -19.86 74.19
C GLN A 8 -1.72 -19.56 73.06
N ARG A 9 -0.63 -20.34 72.97
CA ARG A 9 0.36 -20.19 71.89
C ARG A 9 -0.24 -20.47 70.50
N GLN A 10 -1.16 -21.43 70.39
CA GLN A 10 -1.88 -21.72 69.14
C GLN A 10 -2.85 -20.58 68.76
N GLU A 11 -3.54 -19.98 69.73
CA GLU A 11 -4.38 -18.80 69.48
C GLU A 11 -3.56 -17.60 69.00
N GLU A 12 -2.41 -17.33 69.61
CA GLU A 12 -1.50 -16.24 69.20
C GLU A 12 -0.97 -16.43 67.78
N GLN A 13 -0.52 -17.64 67.42
CA GLN A 13 -0.10 -17.97 66.06
C GLN A 13 -1.26 -17.85 65.05
N ALA A 14 -2.46 -18.28 65.40
CA ALA A 14 -3.63 -18.13 64.54
C ALA A 14 -3.97 -16.64 64.29
N LYS A 15 -3.86 -15.79 65.32
CA LYS A 15 -4.09 -14.34 65.22
C LYS A 15 -3.10 -13.64 64.29
N GLU A 16 -1.82 -14.01 64.34
CA GLU A 16 -0.79 -13.49 63.44
C GLU A 16 -1.11 -13.80 61.97
N VAL A 17 -1.38 -15.07 61.65
CA VAL A 17 -1.74 -15.51 60.29
C VAL A 17 -3.05 -14.87 59.81
N ILE A 18 -4.05 -14.74 60.69
CA ILE A 18 -5.31 -14.04 60.38
C ILE A 18 -5.07 -12.58 59.98
N ASN A 19 -4.19 -11.88 60.69
CA ASN A 19 -3.87 -10.48 60.40
C ASN A 19 -3.07 -10.31 59.10
N GLU A 20 -2.19 -11.25 58.77
CA GLU A 20 -1.50 -11.29 57.48
C GLU A 20 -2.50 -11.49 56.32
N ILE A 21 -3.41 -12.45 56.43
CA ILE A 21 -4.45 -12.71 55.42
C ILE A 21 -5.36 -11.47 55.23
N LYS A 22 -5.83 -10.87 56.33
CA LYS A 22 -6.62 -9.61 56.32
C LYS A 22 -5.92 -8.49 55.53
N LYS A 23 -4.61 -8.32 55.73
CA LYS A 23 -3.78 -7.32 55.05
C LYS A 23 -3.65 -7.61 53.55
N GLU A 24 -3.35 -8.85 53.17
CA GLU A 24 -3.22 -9.22 51.75
C GLU A 24 -4.56 -9.20 51.01
N TYR A 25 -5.69 -9.51 51.67
CA TYR A 25 -7.03 -9.32 51.08
C TYR A 25 -7.31 -7.85 50.78
N THR A 26 -7.00 -6.95 51.71
CA THR A 26 -7.18 -5.50 51.52
C THR A 26 -6.39 -5.01 50.30
N LYS A 27 -5.09 -5.30 50.28
CA LYS A 27 -4.16 -4.97 49.18
C LYS A 27 -4.60 -5.57 47.83
N THR A 28 -5.16 -6.79 47.83
CA THR A 28 -5.65 -7.44 46.61
C THR A 28 -6.92 -6.77 46.09
N ALA A 29 -7.85 -6.40 46.97
CA ALA A 29 -9.06 -5.68 46.60
C ALA A 29 -8.73 -4.27 46.05
N ASP A 30 -7.79 -3.56 46.69
CA ASP A 30 -7.28 -2.28 46.20
C ASP A 30 -6.68 -2.42 44.79
N PHE A 31 -5.81 -3.42 44.58
CA PHE A 31 -5.22 -3.69 43.25
C PHE A 31 -6.27 -4.03 42.18
N LEU A 32 -7.30 -4.81 42.52
CA LEU A 32 -8.39 -5.14 41.59
C LEU A 32 -9.21 -3.89 41.23
N GLU A 33 -9.47 -2.99 42.17
CA GLU A 33 -10.17 -1.72 41.93
C GLU A 33 -9.37 -0.81 41.00
N ASP A 34 -8.10 -0.53 41.33
CA ASP A 34 -7.20 0.31 40.53
C ASP A 34 -7.04 -0.23 39.09
N ASN A 35 -6.94 -1.55 38.96
CA ASN A 35 -6.80 -2.21 37.66
C ASN A 35 -8.09 -2.16 36.83
N THR A 36 -9.25 -2.35 37.48
CA THR A 36 -10.57 -2.26 36.82
C THR A 36 -10.85 -0.83 36.36
N ASP A 37 -10.48 0.18 37.15
CA ASP A 37 -10.60 1.59 36.77
C ASP A 37 -9.68 1.97 35.61
N THR A 38 -8.46 1.42 35.59
CA THR A 38 -7.55 1.58 34.46
C THR A 38 -8.14 0.97 33.18
N GLN A 39 -8.76 -0.22 33.26
CA GLN A 39 -9.42 -0.86 32.12
C GLN A 39 -10.67 -0.10 31.65
N LEU A 40 -11.50 0.40 32.57
CA LEU A 40 -12.66 1.24 32.24
C LEU A 40 -12.26 2.48 31.46
N LYS A 41 -11.19 3.14 31.89
CA LYS A 41 -10.62 4.30 31.19
C LYS A 41 -10.16 3.92 29.78
N ILE A 42 -9.37 2.85 29.64
CA ILE A 42 -8.88 2.37 28.34
C ILE A 42 -10.05 2.04 27.40
N ALA A 43 -11.06 1.31 27.87
CA ALA A 43 -12.24 0.95 27.07
C ALA A 43 -13.04 2.19 26.63
N GLY A 44 -13.17 3.21 27.51
CA GLY A 44 -13.79 4.50 27.19
C GLY A 44 -13.00 5.29 26.12
N GLU A 45 -11.70 5.46 26.31
CA GLU A 45 -10.83 6.16 25.36
C GLU A 45 -10.85 5.50 23.96
N LEU A 46 -10.79 4.17 23.91
CA LEU A 46 -10.89 3.40 22.66
C LEU A 46 -12.25 3.56 21.97
N LYS A 47 -13.35 3.56 22.74
CA LYS A 47 -14.70 3.80 22.21
C LYS A 47 -14.80 5.18 21.55
N GLU A 48 -14.29 6.21 22.21
CA GLU A 48 -14.31 7.59 21.71
C GLU A 48 -13.40 7.79 20.49
N GLU A 49 -12.20 7.23 20.50
CA GLU A 49 -11.23 7.36 19.40
C GLU A 49 -11.67 6.60 18.15
N LEU A 50 -12.14 5.36 18.31
CA LEU A 50 -12.58 4.51 17.20
C LEU A 50 -14.03 4.78 16.75
N LYS A 51 -14.81 5.51 17.56
CA LYS A 51 -16.20 5.92 17.29
C LYS A 51 -17.11 4.75 16.92
N ASN A 52 -16.93 3.63 17.61
CA ASN A 52 -17.77 2.43 17.51
C ASN A 52 -18.46 2.17 18.87
N ASN A 53 -19.38 1.21 18.90
CA ASN A 53 -20.06 0.77 20.13
C ASN A 53 -19.58 -0.62 20.57
N ASP A 54 -18.51 -1.13 19.98
CA ASP A 54 -18.07 -2.53 20.16
C ASP A 54 -17.40 -2.76 21.52
N PHE A 55 -17.01 -1.69 22.22
CA PHE A 55 -16.52 -1.71 23.60
C PHE A 55 -17.64 -1.58 24.66
N ASP A 56 -18.90 -1.38 24.27
CA ASP A 56 -19.99 -1.13 25.22
C ASP A 56 -20.19 -2.31 26.18
N VAL A 57 -20.09 -3.53 25.65
CA VAL A 57 -20.15 -4.76 26.45
C VAL A 57 -19.00 -4.82 27.45
N ASN A 58 -17.77 -4.48 27.04
CA ASN A 58 -16.62 -4.46 27.95
C ASN A 58 -16.78 -3.40 29.05
N ILE A 59 -17.31 -2.21 28.71
CA ILE A 59 -17.55 -1.14 29.67
C ILE A 59 -18.57 -1.55 30.73
N GLU A 60 -19.69 -2.18 30.34
CA GLU A 60 -20.69 -2.66 31.31
C GLU A 60 -20.20 -3.87 32.13
N GLU A 61 -19.45 -4.81 31.53
CA GLU A 61 -18.78 -5.90 32.26
C GLU A 61 -17.83 -5.35 33.34
N LEU A 62 -17.02 -4.35 33.00
CA LEU A 62 -16.05 -3.75 33.92
C LEU A 62 -16.72 -2.89 35.03
N LYS A 63 -17.84 -2.22 34.73
CA LYS A 63 -18.65 -1.52 35.75
C LYS A 63 -19.22 -2.50 36.77
N ALA A 64 -19.85 -3.59 36.29
CA ALA A 64 -20.39 -4.62 37.18
C ALA A 64 -19.29 -5.26 38.05
N LEU A 65 -18.12 -5.52 37.46
CA LEU A 65 -16.94 -5.99 38.20
C LEU A 65 -16.49 -4.99 39.27
N LYS A 66 -16.45 -3.68 38.96
CA LYS A 66 -16.12 -2.64 39.93
C LYS A 66 -17.09 -2.63 41.11
N ASP A 67 -18.39 -2.69 40.85
CA ASP A 67 -19.41 -2.71 41.90
C ASP A 67 -19.26 -3.94 42.82
N GLU A 68 -18.96 -5.12 42.25
CA GLU A 68 -18.66 -6.32 43.03
C GLU A 68 -17.38 -6.19 43.88
N ILE A 69 -16.31 -5.58 43.34
CA ILE A 69 -15.06 -5.30 44.07
C ILE A 69 -15.33 -4.33 45.23
N THR A 70 -16.07 -3.25 45.00
CA THR A 70 -16.45 -2.28 46.05
C THR A 70 -17.26 -2.96 47.16
N GLY A 71 -18.18 -3.86 46.79
CA GLY A 71 -18.92 -4.70 47.75
C GLY A 71 -18.01 -5.60 48.59
N LEU A 72 -17.08 -6.30 47.96
CA LEU A 72 -16.13 -7.17 48.68
C LEU A 72 -15.15 -6.36 49.57
N LYS A 73 -14.72 -5.18 49.12
CA LYS A 73 -13.85 -4.28 49.89
C LYS A 73 -14.53 -3.81 51.19
N ALA A 74 -15.85 -3.57 51.15
CA ALA A 74 -16.64 -3.29 52.35
C ALA A 74 -16.76 -4.51 53.30
N GLU A 75 -16.83 -5.73 52.77
CA GLU A 75 -16.79 -6.97 53.56
C GLU A 75 -15.42 -7.20 54.21
N ILE A 76 -14.32 -7.00 53.45
CA ILE A 76 -12.95 -7.06 53.96
C ILE A 76 -12.74 -6.04 55.08
N LYS A 77 -13.28 -4.82 54.93
CA LYS A 77 -13.20 -3.81 55.99
C LYS A 77 -13.90 -4.26 57.27
N ARG A 78 -15.13 -4.78 57.18
CA ARG A 78 -15.86 -5.35 58.34
C ARG A 78 -15.12 -6.53 58.96
N LEU A 79 -14.52 -7.40 58.15
CA LEU A 79 -13.68 -8.50 58.63
C LEU A 79 -12.44 -7.99 59.37
N ASN A 80 -11.80 -6.93 58.88
CA ASN A 80 -10.65 -6.29 59.53
C ASN A 80 -11.01 -5.74 60.91
N GLU A 81 -12.17 -5.08 61.03
CA GLU A 81 -12.73 -4.50 62.27
C GLU A 81 -13.08 -5.53 63.36
N ILE A 82 -13.11 -6.84 63.05
CA ILE A 82 -13.28 -7.91 64.06
C ILE A 82 -11.94 -8.12 64.80
N ASP A 83 -11.83 -7.47 65.96
CA ASP A 83 -10.68 -7.53 66.87
C ASP A 83 -10.67 -8.80 67.74
N ASN A 84 -9.57 -9.56 67.65
CA ASN A 84 -8.97 -10.40 68.70
C ASN A 84 -9.85 -11.37 69.55
N ILE A 85 -11.08 -11.65 69.14
CA ILE A 85 -12.02 -12.54 69.83
C ILE A 85 -11.46 -13.98 69.87
N SER A 86 -11.64 -14.70 70.98
CA SER A 86 -11.34 -16.16 71.11
C SER A 86 -12.25 -17.06 70.24
N LEU A 87 -12.98 -16.48 69.27
CA LEU A 87 -13.76 -17.17 68.25
C LEU A 87 -12.97 -17.34 66.95
N SER A 88 -11.68 -17.68 67.03
CA SER A 88 -10.78 -17.87 65.88
C SER A 88 -11.34 -18.81 64.81
N SER A 89 -12.14 -19.81 65.21
CA SER A 89 -12.82 -20.75 64.31
C SER A 89 -13.96 -20.10 63.50
N LEU A 90 -14.66 -19.11 64.06
CA LEU A 90 -15.71 -18.36 63.36
C LEU A 90 -15.06 -17.36 62.39
N ILE A 91 -14.07 -16.60 62.86
CA ILE A 91 -13.30 -15.66 62.02
C ILE A 91 -12.66 -16.39 60.84
N ALA A 92 -12.11 -17.60 61.04
CA ALA A 92 -11.54 -18.41 59.96
C ALA A 92 -12.57 -18.86 58.90
N LYS A 93 -13.85 -19.01 59.26
CA LYS A 93 -14.93 -19.31 58.30
C LYS A 93 -15.22 -18.10 57.42
N ASP A 94 -15.28 -16.91 58.01
CA ASP A 94 -15.60 -15.67 57.30
C ASP A 94 -14.42 -15.23 56.42
N ILE A 95 -13.18 -15.36 56.90
CA ILE A 95 -11.96 -15.25 56.07
C ILE A 95 -12.06 -16.16 54.84
N ARG A 96 -12.42 -17.44 55.02
CA ARG A 96 -12.53 -18.39 53.91
C ARG A 96 -13.64 -18.01 52.91
N ALA A 97 -14.73 -17.41 53.39
CA ALA A 97 -15.80 -16.92 52.51
C ALA A 97 -15.32 -15.71 51.68
N VAL A 98 -14.73 -14.72 52.34
CA VAL A 98 -14.14 -13.53 51.68
C VAL A 98 -13.05 -13.92 50.68
N GLY A 99 -12.17 -14.86 51.04
CA GLY A 99 -11.11 -15.36 50.15
C GLY A 99 -11.64 -16.06 48.90
N LYS A 100 -12.76 -16.81 48.99
CA LYS A 100 -13.41 -17.39 47.82
C LYS A 100 -13.99 -16.33 46.89
N SER A 101 -14.67 -15.33 47.45
CA SER A 101 -15.17 -14.20 46.67
C SER A 101 -14.04 -13.44 45.99
N LEU A 102 -12.91 -13.23 46.68
CA LEU A 102 -11.73 -12.57 46.14
C LEU A 102 -11.13 -13.34 44.94
N ILE A 103 -11.01 -14.66 45.03
CA ILE A 103 -10.55 -15.52 43.92
C ILE A 103 -11.53 -15.42 42.74
N ASN A 104 -12.84 -15.50 42.98
CA ASN A 104 -13.84 -15.35 41.92
C ASN A 104 -13.75 -13.98 41.21
N LEU A 105 -13.46 -12.90 41.95
CA LEU A 105 -13.24 -11.57 41.36
C LEU A 105 -11.92 -11.47 40.59
N GLN A 106 -10.85 -12.15 41.04
CA GLN A 106 -9.62 -12.27 40.26
C GLN A 106 -9.86 -12.98 38.92
N GLU A 107 -10.61 -14.09 38.93
CA GLU A 107 -10.98 -14.82 37.71
C GLU A 107 -11.83 -13.96 36.77
N LYS A 108 -12.84 -13.25 37.30
CA LYS A 108 -13.63 -12.28 36.51
C LYS A 108 -12.78 -11.16 35.94
N ALA A 109 -11.88 -10.56 36.73
CA ALA A 109 -10.99 -9.50 36.27
C ALA A 109 -10.06 -9.95 35.13
N VAL A 110 -9.47 -11.15 35.24
CA VAL A 110 -8.67 -11.75 34.15
C VAL A 110 -9.54 -12.00 32.91
N GLY A 111 -10.79 -12.45 33.09
CA GLY A 111 -11.77 -12.58 32.02
C GLY A 111 -12.08 -11.25 31.32
N SER A 112 -12.37 -10.20 32.07
CA SER A 112 -12.66 -8.85 31.53
C SER A 112 -11.47 -8.24 30.79
N ILE A 113 -10.23 -8.39 31.31
CA ILE A 113 -8.99 -7.99 30.62
C ILE A 113 -8.90 -8.69 29.25
N LYS A 114 -9.15 -10.01 29.23
CA LYS A 114 -9.08 -10.81 28.01
C LYS A 114 -10.15 -10.37 27.00
N ASN A 115 -11.39 -10.19 27.44
CA ASN A 115 -12.49 -9.72 26.59
C ASN A 115 -12.16 -8.36 25.97
N LEU A 116 -11.65 -7.41 26.76
CA LEU A 116 -11.23 -6.08 26.29
C LEU A 116 -10.08 -6.19 25.28
N TYR A 117 -9.08 -7.02 25.55
CA TYR A 117 -7.94 -7.24 24.65
C TYR A 117 -8.36 -7.88 23.31
N ASP A 118 -9.23 -8.88 23.34
CA ASP A 118 -9.76 -9.52 22.13
C ASP A 118 -10.59 -8.49 21.31
N SER A 119 -11.43 -7.67 21.97
CA SER A 119 -12.15 -6.55 21.33
C SER A 119 -11.20 -5.54 20.68
N MET A 120 -10.16 -5.08 21.41
CA MET A 120 -9.12 -4.19 20.89
C MET A 120 -8.48 -4.76 19.62
N LYS A 121 -8.06 -6.03 19.69
CA LYS A 121 -7.40 -6.74 18.58
C LYS A 121 -8.31 -6.82 17.37
N HIS A 122 -9.59 -7.17 17.54
CA HIS A 122 -10.55 -7.24 16.44
C HIS A 122 -10.77 -5.87 15.79
N GLN A 123 -10.98 -4.82 16.58
CA GLN A 123 -11.25 -3.47 16.06
C GLN A 123 -10.05 -2.85 15.34
N LEU A 124 -8.84 -2.98 15.92
CA LEU A 124 -7.62 -2.49 15.28
C LEU A 124 -7.32 -3.25 13.98
N THR A 125 -7.54 -4.57 13.96
CA THR A 125 -7.38 -5.39 12.73
C THR A 125 -8.37 -4.95 11.66
N TYR A 126 -9.66 -4.84 11.99
CA TYR A 126 -10.71 -4.42 11.05
C TYR A 126 -10.41 -3.04 10.44
N ASN A 127 -10.07 -2.05 11.27
CA ASN A 127 -9.76 -0.70 10.80
C ASN A 127 -8.49 -0.65 9.93
N LEU A 128 -7.46 -1.42 10.27
CA LEU A 128 -6.24 -1.52 9.46
C LEU A 128 -6.52 -2.16 8.08
N THR A 129 -7.24 -3.28 8.04
CA THR A 129 -7.62 -3.94 6.78
C THR A 129 -8.47 -3.01 5.91
N LYS A 130 -9.45 -2.32 6.48
CA LYS A 130 -10.31 -1.36 5.77
C LYS A 130 -9.56 -0.14 5.24
N ALA A 131 -8.52 0.31 5.93
CA ALA A 131 -7.62 1.36 5.45
C ALA A 131 -6.75 0.88 4.28
N GLN A 132 -6.24 -0.35 4.36
CA GLN A 132 -5.46 -0.98 3.27
C GLN A 132 -6.31 -1.20 2.01
N GLU A 133 -7.55 -1.66 2.15
CA GLU A 133 -8.51 -1.84 1.06
C GLU A 133 -8.73 -0.53 0.29
N LYS A 134 -9.14 0.54 0.98
CA LYS A 134 -9.30 1.89 0.37
C LYS A 134 -8.04 2.41 -0.32
N PHE A 135 -6.86 2.13 0.23
CA PHE A 135 -5.59 2.51 -0.37
C PHE A 135 -5.29 1.74 -1.66
N VAL A 136 -5.65 0.45 -1.73
CA VAL A 136 -5.57 -0.36 -2.95
C VAL A 136 -6.59 0.12 -3.99
N GLU A 137 -7.84 0.39 -3.60
CA GLU A 137 -8.86 0.98 -4.49
C GLU A 137 -8.39 2.30 -5.11
N MET A 138 -7.83 3.20 -4.29
CA MET A 138 -7.29 4.48 -4.77
C MET A 138 -6.14 4.28 -5.76
N LYS A 139 -5.21 3.35 -5.49
CA LYS A 139 -4.14 2.98 -6.44
C LYS A 139 -4.69 2.44 -7.76
N ILE A 140 -5.68 1.55 -7.70
CA ILE A 140 -6.34 1.01 -8.91
C ILE A 140 -7.02 2.12 -9.69
N GLY A 141 -7.70 3.06 -9.01
CA GLY A 141 -8.31 4.24 -9.62
C GLY A 141 -7.30 5.11 -10.37
N ILE A 142 -6.16 5.44 -9.75
CA ILE A 142 -5.07 6.21 -10.36
C ILE A 142 -4.51 5.49 -11.60
N VAL A 143 -4.19 4.20 -11.48
CA VAL A 143 -3.64 3.40 -12.60
C VAL A 143 -4.64 3.32 -13.75
N LYS A 144 -5.93 3.09 -13.47
CA LYS A 144 -7.00 3.04 -14.48
C LYS A 144 -7.17 4.39 -15.18
N GLY A 145 -7.11 5.50 -14.44
CA GLY A 145 -7.13 6.86 -14.99
C GLY A 145 -5.95 7.13 -15.94
N LEU A 146 -4.73 6.76 -15.52
CA LEU A 146 -3.52 6.89 -16.34
C LEU A 146 -3.60 6.04 -17.62
N VAL A 147 -4.01 4.77 -17.51
CA VAL A 147 -4.17 3.86 -18.67
C VAL A 147 -5.19 4.43 -19.67
N ASN A 148 -6.34 4.91 -19.19
CA ASN A 148 -7.36 5.53 -20.05
C ASN A 148 -6.85 6.80 -20.75
N SER A 149 -6.08 7.63 -20.05
CA SER A 149 -5.45 8.84 -20.61
C SER A 149 -4.42 8.49 -21.69
N MET A 150 -3.51 7.56 -21.41
CA MET A 150 -2.51 7.07 -22.36
C MET A 150 -3.16 6.43 -23.60
N GLN A 151 -4.21 5.61 -23.42
CA GLN A 151 -4.95 5.03 -24.54
C GLN A 151 -5.62 6.11 -25.42
N SER A 152 -6.19 7.15 -24.79
CA SER A 152 -6.83 8.25 -25.51
C SER A 152 -5.81 9.07 -26.32
N PHE A 153 -4.66 9.38 -25.71
CA PHE A 153 -3.54 10.03 -26.38
C PHE A 153 -3.01 9.20 -27.56
N ILE A 154 -2.78 7.89 -27.37
CA ILE A 154 -2.28 6.99 -28.43
C ILE A 154 -3.27 6.97 -29.61
N LYS A 155 -4.58 6.85 -29.35
CA LYS A 155 -5.62 6.91 -30.41
C LYS A 155 -5.60 8.23 -31.18
N GLU A 156 -5.38 9.35 -30.50
CA GLU A 156 -5.27 10.66 -31.14
C GLU A 156 -4.01 10.75 -32.03
N GLN A 157 -2.86 10.26 -31.54
CA GLN A 157 -1.62 10.24 -32.32
C GLN A 157 -1.70 9.27 -33.51
N GLN A 158 -2.32 8.09 -33.34
CA GLN A 158 -2.61 7.16 -34.45
C GLN A 158 -3.48 7.83 -35.53
N LYS A 159 -4.52 8.60 -35.15
CA LYS A 159 -5.37 9.33 -36.09
C LYS A 159 -4.58 10.40 -36.87
N LYS A 160 -3.71 11.16 -36.19
CA LYS A 160 -2.82 12.15 -36.83
C LYS A 160 -1.84 11.47 -37.80
N LEU A 161 -1.22 10.36 -37.40
CA LEU A 161 -0.30 9.59 -38.22
C LEU A 161 -0.98 9.06 -39.49
N ASN A 162 -2.15 8.43 -39.37
CA ASN A 162 -2.93 7.93 -40.52
C ASN A 162 -3.22 9.04 -41.55
N ASN A 163 -3.65 10.24 -41.10
CA ASN A 163 -3.91 11.38 -41.98
C ASN A 163 -2.64 11.85 -42.73
N CYS A 164 -1.49 11.91 -42.06
CA CYS A 164 -0.21 12.23 -42.70
C CYS A 164 0.16 11.22 -43.80
N LEU A 165 -0.12 9.93 -43.59
CA LEU A 165 0.16 8.87 -44.54
C LEU A 165 -0.78 8.88 -45.75
N GLU A 166 -2.06 9.22 -45.55
CA GLU A 166 -3.03 9.42 -46.64
C GLU A 166 -2.63 10.60 -47.55
N LYS A 167 -2.16 11.70 -46.95
CA LYS A 167 -1.57 12.84 -47.69
C LYS A 167 -0.32 12.44 -48.46
N LEU A 168 0.57 11.67 -47.84
CA LEU A 168 1.80 11.17 -48.46
C LEU A 168 1.51 10.23 -49.65
N ASP A 169 0.49 9.38 -49.52
CA ASP A 169 0.02 8.49 -50.60
C ASP A 169 -0.62 9.26 -51.75
N THR A 170 -1.36 10.34 -51.44
CA THR A 170 -1.94 11.26 -52.43
C THR A 170 -0.84 11.96 -53.22
N LEU A 171 0.14 12.55 -52.52
CA LEU A 171 1.29 13.22 -53.13
C LEU A 171 2.13 12.25 -53.99
N SER A 172 2.34 11.01 -53.51
CA SER A 172 3.04 9.97 -54.28
C SER A 172 2.32 9.62 -55.58
N LYS A 173 0.98 9.59 -55.60
CA LYS A 173 0.19 9.35 -56.81
C LYS A 173 0.21 10.54 -57.77
N GLU A 174 0.28 11.75 -57.24
CA GLU A 174 0.38 12.98 -58.04
C GLU A 174 1.74 13.07 -58.74
N ILE A 175 2.84 12.87 -58.00
CA ILE A 175 4.20 12.78 -58.56
C ILE A 175 4.28 11.71 -59.65
N GLN A 176 3.73 10.51 -59.42
CA GLN A 176 3.75 9.43 -60.40
C GLN A 176 2.97 9.79 -61.69
N LYS A 177 1.83 10.49 -61.57
CA LYS A 177 1.08 10.99 -62.74
C LYS A 177 1.87 12.04 -63.52
N ASP A 178 2.59 12.92 -62.84
CA ASP A 178 3.37 13.96 -63.49
C ASP A 178 4.66 13.41 -64.13
N GLU A 179 5.31 12.42 -63.51
CA GLU A 179 6.35 11.60 -64.16
C GLU A 179 5.82 10.89 -65.42
N GLU A 180 4.61 10.33 -65.39
CA GLU A 180 3.99 9.71 -66.58
C GLU A 180 3.68 10.72 -67.70
N LYS A 181 3.34 11.97 -67.37
CA LYS A 181 3.16 13.04 -68.36
C LYS A 181 4.50 13.45 -68.97
N LEU A 182 5.53 13.68 -68.15
CA LEU A 182 6.87 14.06 -68.60
C LEU A 182 7.50 12.98 -69.50
N ASN A 183 7.38 11.71 -69.14
CA ASN A 183 7.86 10.59 -69.94
C ASN A 183 7.08 10.38 -71.26
N LYS A 184 5.89 10.98 -71.41
CA LYS A 184 5.15 11.02 -72.69
C LYS A 184 5.49 12.26 -73.51
N GLY A 185 5.82 13.39 -72.88
CA GLY A 185 6.25 14.62 -73.55
C GLY A 185 7.61 14.50 -74.25
N ASN A 186 8.55 13.74 -73.70
CA ASN A 186 9.90 13.59 -74.26
C ASN A 186 10.01 12.56 -75.42
N LYS A 187 8.93 12.24 -76.13
CA LYS A 187 8.96 11.34 -77.31
C LYS A 187 8.86 12.04 -78.65
N GLU A 188 8.57 13.34 -78.68
CA GLU A 188 8.63 14.15 -79.89
C GLU A 188 9.70 15.22 -79.72
N GLU A 189 10.63 15.23 -80.68
CA GLU A 189 11.65 16.27 -80.93
C GLU A 189 12.56 16.69 -79.75
N ILE A 190 13.81 16.20 -79.76
CA ILE A 190 14.98 17.04 -80.07
C ILE A 190 16.01 16.14 -80.76
N SER A 191 16.08 16.24 -82.08
CA SER A 191 17.28 15.92 -82.84
C SER A 191 18.00 17.23 -83.14
N GLN A 192 19.22 17.43 -82.63
CA GLN A 192 20.28 18.24 -83.27
C GLN A 192 21.63 18.02 -82.53
N PRO A 193 22.79 18.36 -83.15
CA PRO A 193 23.99 17.53 -83.07
C PRO A 193 25.10 18.09 -82.18
N ASP A 194 26.21 17.35 -82.14
CA ASP A 194 27.47 17.66 -81.45
C ASP A 194 27.99 19.09 -81.67
N ASN A 195 28.52 19.70 -80.60
CA ASN A 195 29.64 20.62 -80.72
C ASN A 195 30.53 20.65 -79.46
N GLU A 196 31.76 21.09 -79.63
CA GLU A 196 32.92 20.74 -78.81
C GLU A 196 33.19 21.65 -77.60
N ASN A 197 33.99 21.13 -76.67
CA ASN A 197 35.03 21.81 -75.88
C ASN A 197 34.86 23.29 -75.48
N LYS A 198 34.94 23.54 -74.15
CA LYS A 198 36.13 24.21 -73.57
C LYS A 198 36.18 24.16 -72.03
N ASP A 199 37.30 23.68 -71.51
CA ASP A 199 37.78 23.99 -70.16
C ASP A 199 38.00 25.50 -69.99
N ILE A 200 37.50 26.10 -68.91
CA ILE A 200 38.14 27.29 -68.31
C ILE A 200 38.20 27.16 -66.78
N LYS A 201 39.38 27.45 -66.24
CA LYS A 201 39.78 27.26 -64.84
C LYS A 201 39.18 28.28 -63.86
N SER A 202 39.09 27.80 -62.62
CA SER A 202 39.23 28.53 -61.34
C SER A 202 39.81 29.96 -61.41
N SER A 203 39.15 30.86 -60.68
CA SER A 203 39.68 32.15 -60.24
C SER A 203 39.39 32.33 -58.74
N GLU A 204 40.31 31.87 -57.90
CA GLU A 204 40.29 32.10 -56.45
C GLU A 204 40.87 33.49 -56.16
N LYS A 205 40.16 34.31 -55.37
CA LYS A 205 40.69 35.58 -54.87
C LYS A 205 40.38 35.76 -53.39
N THR A 206 41.25 35.18 -52.57
CA THR A 206 41.30 35.39 -51.12
C THR A 206 41.76 36.81 -50.79
N ALA A 207 41.10 37.45 -49.83
CA ALA A 207 41.60 38.62 -49.12
C ALA A 207 41.54 38.32 -47.62
N VAL A 208 42.70 38.27 -46.98
CA VAL A 208 42.89 37.82 -45.59
C VAL A 208 43.27 39.01 -44.72
N ARG A 209 42.69 39.09 -43.50
CA ARG A 209 43.33 39.48 -42.20
C ARG A 209 42.27 39.95 -41.19
N ASN A 210 42.43 39.78 -39.87
CA ASN A 210 43.20 38.81 -39.05
C ASN A 210 42.85 39.05 -37.56
N GLY A 211 43.00 38.05 -36.69
CA GLY A 211 43.19 38.26 -35.24
C GLY A 211 42.52 37.22 -34.33
N GLY A 212 43.27 36.20 -33.88
CA GLY A 212 42.75 35.17 -32.96
C GLY A 212 43.50 33.84 -32.99
N GLU A 213 44.75 33.85 -32.51
CA GLU A 213 45.67 32.76 -32.11
C GLU A 213 45.14 31.29 -32.08
N ARG A 214 45.73 30.35 -32.86
CA ARG A 214 46.84 29.40 -32.49
C ARG A 214 46.41 28.26 -31.51
N GLN A 215 46.77 26.97 -31.67
CA GLN A 215 47.56 26.25 -32.69
C GLN A 215 47.49 24.70 -32.49
N GLY A 216 47.46 23.90 -33.58
CA GLY A 216 47.79 22.44 -33.61
C GLY A 216 46.86 21.47 -32.86
N THR A 217 46.73 20.18 -33.15
CA THR A 217 47.29 19.28 -34.21
C THR A 217 46.43 17.98 -34.15
N ASN A 218 46.32 17.06 -35.11
CA ASN A 218 47.00 16.79 -36.38
C ASN A 218 46.03 16.03 -37.35
N ILE A 219 46.44 15.73 -38.60
CA ILE A 219 45.67 14.89 -39.56
C ILE A 219 46.51 13.70 -40.02
N GLN A 220 46.00 12.47 -39.92
CA GLN A 220 46.55 11.30 -40.61
C GLN A 220 45.74 10.97 -41.87
N LYS A 221 46.42 10.83 -43.00
CA LYS A 221 45.88 10.35 -44.28
C LYS A 221 45.85 8.82 -44.32
N SER A 222 44.88 8.23 -45.00
CA SER A 222 45.03 6.93 -45.66
C SER A 222 44.13 6.84 -46.91
N ASN A 223 44.48 5.92 -47.82
CA ASN A 223 44.18 6.03 -49.26
C ASN A 223 42.91 5.31 -49.75
N GLU A 224 42.40 5.82 -50.88
CA GLU A 224 41.79 5.11 -52.02
C GLU A 224 40.84 3.90 -51.80
N LYS A 225 39.60 4.05 -52.30
CA LYS A 225 38.91 3.00 -53.08
C LYS A 225 37.78 3.58 -53.96
N LYS A 226 37.61 2.99 -55.15
CA LYS A 226 36.64 3.39 -56.20
C LYS A 226 35.17 3.27 -55.74
N PRO A 227 34.23 4.04 -56.33
CA PRO A 227 32.81 3.95 -56.01
C PRO A 227 32.22 2.60 -56.46
N LYS A 228 31.44 1.96 -55.57
CA LYS A 228 30.51 0.87 -55.95
C LYS A 228 29.15 1.45 -56.32
N SER A 229 28.48 0.79 -57.25
CA SER A 229 27.16 1.17 -57.79
C SER A 229 26.10 1.35 -56.70
N MET A 230 25.21 2.34 -56.88
CA MET A 230 24.03 2.51 -56.03
C MET A 230 23.06 1.35 -56.22
N GLU A 231 23.03 0.40 -55.28
CA GLU A 231 21.82 -0.40 -55.07
C GLU A 231 20.70 0.52 -54.56
N ARG A 232 19.58 0.56 -55.30
CA ARG A 232 18.37 1.27 -54.87
C ARG A 232 17.83 0.59 -53.61
N LYS A 233 18.04 1.22 -52.45
CA LYS A 233 17.43 0.79 -51.19
C LYS A 233 15.91 0.64 -51.38
N PRO A 234 15.28 -0.42 -50.86
CA PRO A 234 13.83 -0.57 -50.94
C PRO A 234 13.14 0.61 -50.26
N SER A 235 12.08 1.13 -50.88
CA SER A 235 11.40 2.33 -50.42
C SER A 235 10.86 2.16 -49.00
N VAL A 236 11.30 3.02 -48.08
CA VAL A 236 10.88 3.07 -46.67
C VAL A 236 9.34 3.17 -46.54
N LEU A 237 8.69 3.75 -47.54
CA LEU A 237 7.23 3.83 -47.68
C LEU A 237 6.55 2.44 -47.64
N LYS A 238 7.18 1.42 -48.27
CA LYS A 238 6.62 0.07 -48.35
C LYS A 238 6.68 -0.62 -47.00
N THR A 239 7.82 -0.54 -46.31
CA THR A 239 8.00 -1.09 -44.96
C THR A 239 7.07 -0.43 -43.93
N LEU A 240 6.82 0.88 -44.06
CA LEU A 240 5.86 1.61 -43.23
C LEU A 240 4.40 1.19 -43.48
N LYS A 241 4.02 0.88 -44.72
CA LYS A 241 2.68 0.37 -45.07
C LYS A 241 2.47 -1.06 -44.56
N GLU A 242 3.45 -1.94 -44.73
CA GLU A 242 3.37 -3.34 -44.26
C GLU A 242 3.23 -3.43 -42.73
N ASN A 243 3.97 -2.61 -41.97
CA ASN A 243 3.85 -2.58 -40.51
C ASN A 243 2.49 -2.05 -40.03
N GLN A 244 1.86 -1.12 -40.75
CA GLN A 244 0.50 -0.68 -40.42
C GLN A 244 -0.57 -1.72 -40.72
N GLN A 245 -0.43 -2.51 -41.79
CA GLN A 245 -1.35 -3.61 -42.05
C GLN A 245 -1.31 -4.65 -40.93
N LYS A 246 -0.12 -4.97 -40.39
CA LYS A 246 0.02 -5.86 -39.22
C LYS A 246 -0.70 -5.30 -37.99
N ILE A 247 -0.49 -4.03 -37.65
CA ILE A 247 -1.16 -3.39 -36.50
C ILE A 247 -2.69 -3.41 -36.65
N ARG A 248 -3.23 -3.10 -37.85
CA ARG A 248 -4.68 -3.14 -38.11
C ARG A 248 -5.26 -4.55 -38.04
N GLN A 249 -4.49 -5.58 -38.41
CA GLN A 249 -4.91 -6.99 -38.27
C GLN A 249 -4.89 -7.43 -36.80
N GLU A 250 -3.89 -7.03 -36.02
CA GLU A 250 -3.79 -7.34 -34.60
C GLU A 250 -4.88 -6.67 -33.74
N GLU A 251 -5.32 -5.46 -34.11
CA GLU A 251 -6.47 -4.79 -33.45
C GLU A 251 -7.79 -5.54 -33.71
N ASN A 252 -8.04 -6.02 -34.94
CA ASN A 252 -9.25 -6.78 -35.27
C ASN A 252 -9.30 -8.15 -34.55
N VAL A 253 -8.18 -8.86 -34.44
CA VAL A 253 -8.10 -10.17 -33.76
C VAL A 253 -8.33 -10.06 -32.24
N LYS A 254 -8.11 -8.89 -31.63
CA LYS A 254 -8.44 -8.65 -30.21
C LYS A 254 -9.93 -8.45 -29.94
N GLY A 255 -10.76 -8.23 -30.97
CA GLY A 255 -12.22 -8.16 -30.82
C GLY A 255 -12.90 -9.52 -30.58
N GLU A 256 -12.33 -10.61 -31.10
CA GLU A 256 -12.98 -11.94 -31.09
C GLU A 256 -12.54 -12.86 -29.94
N LYS A 257 -11.49 -12.53 -29.18
CA LYS A 257 -11.09 -13.32 -28.00
C LYS A 257 -11.97 -12.99 -26.80
N THR A 258 -13.16 -13.60 -26.85
CA THR A 258 -14.15 -13.74 -25.79
C THR A 258 -13.59 -13.86 -24.38
N VAL A 259 -14.30 -13.22 -23.45
CA VAL A 259 -14.19 -13.45 -22.01
C VAL A 259 -14.40 -14.94 -21.72
N LYS A 260 -13.31 -15.66 -21.42
CA LYS A 260 -13.41 -16.87 -20.59
C LYS A 260 -13.53 -16.39 -19.14
N LYS A 261 -14.73 -16.49 -18.58
CA LYS A 261 -14.92 -16.44 -17.12
C LYS A 261 -14.12 -17.60 -16.53
N ASP A 262 -13.05 -17.28 -15.82
CA ASP A 262 -12.47 -18.26 -14.90
C ASP A 262 -13.37 -18.34 -13.65
N LYS A 263 -13.51 -19.53 -13.08
CA LYS A 263 -14.44 -19.79 -11.98
C LYS A 263 -13.70 -19.70 -10.64
N GLY A 264 -14.26 -18.90 -9.73
CA GLY A 264 -14.09 -18.93 -8.28
C GLY A 264 -12.79 -19.50 -7.69
N MET A 265 -11.96 -18.63 -7.14
CA MET A 265 -11.28 -18.97 -5.88
C MET A 265 -12.28 -18.76 -4.74
N GLU A 266 -12.52 -19.80 -3.95
CA GLU A 266 -13.22 -19.70 -2.67
C GLU A 266 -12.28 -19.11 -1.60
N ILE A 267 -12.88 -18.31 -0.70
CA ILE A 267 -12.44 -18.04 0.67
C ILE A 267 -13.66 -18.32 1.54
#